data_AF-A0A2S4XI24-F1
#
_entry.id   AF-A0A2S4XI24-F1
#
_cell.length_a   1.000
_cell.length_b   1.000
_cell.length_c   1.000
_cell.angle_alpha   90.00
_cell.angle_beta   90.00
_cell.angle_gamma   90.00
#
_symmetry.space_group_name_H-M   'P 1'
#
loop_
_entity.id
_entity.type
_entity.pdbx_description
1 polymer ?
#
loop_
_entity_poly.entity_id
_entity_poly.type
_entity_poly.pdbx_seq_one_letter_code
_entity_poly.pdbx_strand_id
1 'polypeptide(L)'
;MLLLSTSDTDLLSARAAGGPVGYRFANPSRLDLAELPALLDGCALVVVRLLGGIRAWQEGLDQLLADGRPVVVLTGEQAPDAQLMAASTVPVGIAAEAHAYLAHGGPANLEQLARFLSDTVLLTGHGFEPPAAAPSWGPLERTAREVTAPDGVVPTVAVLYYRAHHMSGNTAFVDALCGAIEDAGGRPMPLYVASLRAPEPELIDELRAADVIITTVLAAGGTKPATASAGGDDESWDAGALTGLDVPVLQALCLTGSRADWEENDEGVSPLDAASQIAVPEFDGRLITVPFSFKEIDEDGLPAYVADPERAARVAGTAVRHARLRHVAPADKRVALVLSAYPTKHSRIGNAVGLDTPASAVELLRRLRAEGYDFGPEEEIPGLVSGDGDELIRALIEAGGHDQDWLTEEQLARNPVRIPAADYKRWYATLPAE
;
A
#
# COMPACT_ATOMS: atom_id res chain seq x y z
N MET A 1 5.91 21.11 26.15
CA MET A 1 6.77 21.73 25.12
C MET A 1 5.94 21.96 23.88
N LEU A 2 6.19 23.00 23.08
CA LEU A 2 5.50 23.23 21.81
C LEU A 2 6.38 22.77 20.64
N LEU A 3 5.86 21.92 19.75
CA LEU A 3 6.49 21.51 18.49
C LEU A 3 5.72 22.09 17.29
N LEU A 4 6.38 22.95 16.53
CA LEU A 4 5.88 23.53 15.30
C LEU A 4 6.65 22.92 14.13
N SER A 5 6.06 21.96 13.41
CA SER A 5 6.72 21.30 12.29
C SER A 5 5.86 21.29 11.04
N THR A 6 6.46 21.60 9.88
CA THR A 6 5.81 21.43 8.58
C THR A 6 5.68 19.96 8.18
N SER A 7 6.37 19.06 8.88
CA SER A 7 6.29 17.60 8.71
C SER A 7 5.22 17.03 9.63
N ASP A 8 4.09 16.59 9.05
CA ASP A 8 3.02 15.92 9.81
C ASP A 8 3.51 14.61 10.46
N THR A 9 4.55 13.97 9.90
CA THR A 9 5.24 12.82 10.51
C THR A 9 5.82 13.16 11.88
N ASP A 10 6.36 14.37 12.07
CA ASP A 10 6.94 14.79 13.34
C ASP A 10 5.83 15.03 14.37
N LEU A 11 4.72 15.63 13.95
CA LEU A 11 3.57 15.92 14.83
C LEU A 11 2.93 14.63 15.31
N LEU A 12 2.74 13.67 14.41
CA LEU A 12 2.27 12.32 14.73
C LEU A 12 3.26 11.58 15.65
N SER A 13 4.57 11.68 15.39
CA SER A 13 5.61 11.11 16.26
C SER A 13 5.57 11.71 17.66
N ALA A 14 5.37 13.03 17.76
CA ALA A 14 5.25 13.74 19.03
C ALA A 14 3.97 13.38 19.79
N ARG A 15 2.87 13.12 19.09
CA ARG A 15 1.63 12.58 19.69
C ARG A 15 1.81 11.17 20.23
N ALA A 16 2.53 10.32 19.51
CA ALA A 16 2.86 8.96 19.92
C ALA A 16 3.99 8.90 20.96
N ALA A 17 4.76 9.98 21.14
CA ALA A 17 5.85 10.04 22.09
C ALA A 17 5.31 9.96 23.53
N GLY A 18 5.79 8.96 24.26
CA GLY A 18 5.48 8.82 25.67
C GLY A 18 6.37 9.71 26.54
N GLY A 19 6.27 9.52 27.86
CA GLY A 19 7.20 10.08 28.82
C GLY A 19 6.69 11.31 29.59
N PRO A 20 7.53 11.87 30.45
CA PRO A 20 7.13 12.86 31.45
C PRO A 20 6.94 14.27 30.88
N VAL A 21 7.43 14.55 29.67
CA VAL A 21 7.37 15.87 29.03
C VAL A 21 6.38 15.82 27.88
N GLY A 22 5.19 16.37 28.09
CA GLY A 22 4.14 16.40 27.07
C GLY A 22 4.41 17.38 25.93
N TYR A 23 3.93 17.01 24.74
CA TYR A 23 3.90 17.87 23.56
C TYR A 23 2.56 18.56 23.39
N ARG A 24 2.63 19.84 23.02
CA ARG A 24 1.62 20.48 22.17
C ARG A 24 2.24 20.62 20.78
N PHE A 25 1.46 20.50 19.73
CA PHE A 25 2.00 20.52 18.37
C PHE A 25 1.05 21.22 17.41
N ALA A 26 1.59 21.81 16.34
CA ALA A 26 0.82 22.37 15.24
C ALA A 26 1.67 22.43 13.97
N ASN A 27 1.01 22.43 12.80
CA ASN A 27 1.68 22.60 11.52
C ASN A 27 1.70 24.10 11.12
N PRO A 28 2.89 24.75 11.02
CA PRO A 28 3.00 26.16 10.67
C PRO A 28 2.33 26.55 9.34
N SER A 29 2.25 25.63 8.38
CA SER A 29 1.62 25.88 7.08
C SER A 29 0.10 25.98 7.13
N ARG A 30 -0.52 25.52 8.24
CA ARG A 30 -1.97 25.52 8.46
C ARG A 30 -2.38 26.32 9.71
N LEU A 31 -1.42 26.93 10.39
CA LEU A 31 -1.65 27.66 11.63
C LEU A 31 -1.95 29.14 11.34
N ASP A 32 -3.09 29.63 11.82
CA ASP A 32 -3.32 31.08 11.92
C ASP A 32 -2.44 31.64 13.04
N LEU A 33 -1.61 32.65 12.73
CA LEU A 33 -0.72 33.27 13.72
C LEU A 33 -1.50 33.88 14.89
N ALA A 34 -2.78 34.21 14.74
CA ALA A 34 -3.63 34.65 15.84
C ALA A 34 -3.84 33.58 16.93
N GLU A 35 -3.69 32.30 16.60
CA GLU A 35 -3.83 31.17 17.53
C GLU A 35 -2.54 30.85 18.30
N LEU A 36 -1.39 31.37 17.81
CA LEU A 36 -0.08 31.10 18.39
C LEU A 36 0.02 31.44 19.89
N PRO A 37 -0.52 32.58 20.40
CA PRO A 37 -0.49 32.86 21.84
C PRO A 37 -1.19 31.79 22.69
N ALA A 38 -2.30 31.23 22.21
CA ALA A 38 -3.01 30.15 22.90
C ALA A 38 -2.18 28.85 22.89
N LEU A 39 -1.51 28.55 21.77
CA LEU A 39 -0.58 27.41 21.69
C LEU A 39 0.68 27.59 22.56
N LEU A 40 1.08 28.81 22.88
CA LEU A 40 2.20 29.09 23.77
C LEU A 40 1.83 29.01 25.25
N ASP A 41 0.54 29.10 25.60
CA ASP A 41 0.12 29.13 26.99
C ASP A 41 0.47 27.83 27.75
N GLY A 42 1.20 27.95 28.86
CA GLY A 42 1.73 26.82 29.61
C GLY A 42 2.92 26.08 28.96
N CYS A 43 3.43 26.53 27.81
CA CYS A 43 4.65 26.00 27.21
C CYS A 43 5.89 26.76 27.71
N ALA A 44 6.93 26.01 28.11
CA ALA A 44 8.20 26.57 28.60
C ALA A 44 9.30 26.64 27.52
N LEU A 45 9.15 25.90 26.41
CA LEU A 45 10.11 25.81 25.31
C LEU A 45 9.37 25.53 24.00
N VAL A 46 9.90 26.08 22.90
CA VAL A 46 9.37 25.89 21.55
C VAL A 46 10.43 25.29 20.63
N VAL A 47 10.04 24.30 19.85
CA VAL A 47 10.84 23.73 18.75
C VAL A 47 10.12 24.04 17.44
N VAL A 48 10.83 24.64 16.50
CA VAL A 48 10.33 24.99 15.17
C VAL A 48 11.15 24.25 14.12
N ARG A 49 10.49 23.49 13.25
CA ARG A 49 11.13 22.75 12.17
C ARG A 49 10.46 23.07 10.84
N LEU A 50 11.22 23.65 9.91
CA LEU A 50 10.67 24.21 8.66
C LEU A 50 11.35 23.62 7.42
N LEU A 51 10.56 23.43 6.36
CA LEU A 51 11.07 23.31 4.99
C LEU A 51 11.08 24.69 4.31
N GLY A 52 12.13 25.00 3.55
CA GLY A 52 12.24 26.27 2.82
C GLY A 52 12.91 27.42 3.57
N GLY A 53 13.56 27.15 4.70
CA GLY A 53 14.35 28.13 5.46
C GLY A 53 13.50 29.15 6.24
N ILE A 54 14.16 30.16 6.82
CA ILE A 54 13.52 31.17 7.69
C ILE A 54 12.35 31.88 7.00
N ARG A 55 12.51 32.20 5.70
CA ARG A 55 11.50 32.96 4.94
C ARG A 55 10.17 32.24 4.79
N ALA A 56 10.15 30.91 4.92
CA ALA A 56 8.93 30.14 4.80
C ALA A 56 7.90 30.47 5.89
N TRP A 57 8.35 30.94 7.06
CA TRP A 57 7.47 31.25 8.20
C TRP A 57 8.04 32.38 9.08
N GLN A 58 8.55 33.43 8.44
CA GLN A 58 9.31 34.49 9.09
C GLN A 58 8.52 35.24 10.17
N GLU A 59 7.27 35.64 9.87
CA GLU A 59 6.44 36.39 10.83
C GLU A 59 6.16 35.59 12.12
N GLY A 60 5.94 34.28 11.99
CA GLY A 60 5.75 33.40 13.15
C GLY A 60 7.03 33.25 13.97
N LEU A 61 8.19 33.10 13.31
CA LEU A 61 9.49 33.08 13.98
C LEU A 61 9.78 34.39 14.72
N ASP A 62 9.51 35.54 14.10
CA ASP A 62 9.74 36.84 14.72
C ASP A 62 8.89 37.02 16.00
N GLN A 63 7.63 36.55 15.99
CA GLN A 63 6.78 36.54 17.19
C GLN A 63 7.34 35.62 18.30
N LEU A 64 7.78 34.42 17.95
CA LEU A 64 8.36 33.47 18.92
C LEU A 64 9.65 34.00 19.55
N LEU A 65 10.52 34.61 18.75
CA LEU A 65 11.79 35.15 19.23
C LEU A 65 11.61 36.39 20.10
N ALA A 66 10.53 37.16 19.89
CA ALA A 66 10.20 38.33 20.72
C ALA A 66 9.58 37.97 22.08
N ASP A 67 9.01 36.76 22.22
CA ASP A 67 8.30 36.30 23.41
C ASP A 67 9.22 35.96 24.61
N GLY A 68 10.52 35.74 24.37
CA GLY A 68 11.54 35.58 25.40
C GLY A 68 11.69 34.16 25.98
N ARG A 69 10.86 33.21 25.56
CA ARG A 69 11.04 31.79 25.84
C ARG A 69 12.18 31.19 24.98
N PRO A 70 12.79 30.07 25.40
CA PRO A 70 13.74 29.36 24.56
C PRO A 70 13.08 28.81 23.28
N VAL A 71 13.68 29.12 22.13
CA VAL A 71 13.25 28.66 20.80
C VAL A 71 14.38 27.91 20.12
N VAL A 72 14.11 26.70 19.67
CA VAL A 72 15.02 25.89 18.85
C VAL A 72 14.48 25.90 17.41
N VAL A 73 15.26 26.39 16.45
CA VAL A 73 14.86 26.55 15.05
C VAL A 73 15.72 25.67 14.16
N LEU A 74 15.08 24.73 13.47
CA LEU A 74 15.72 23.61 12.77
C LEU A 74 15.16 23.45 11.35
N THR A 75 15.91 22.74 10.51
CA THR A 75 15.48 22.40 9.15
C THR A 75 14.73 21.08 9.11
N GLY A 76 13.80 20.97 8.17
CA GLY A 76 13.15 19.72 7.77
C GLY A 76 14.07 18.78 6.97
N GLU A 77 15.19 19.29 6.45
CA GLU A 77 16.15 18.50 5.68
C GLU A 77 16.99 17.57 6.57
N GLN A 78 17.62 16.56 5.96
CA GLN A 78 18.54 15.66 6.67
C GLN A 78 19.83 16.40 7.08
N ALA A 79 20.39 17.20 6.17
CA ALA A 79 21.55 18.02 6.45
C ALA A 79 21.14 19.21 7.34
N PRO A 80 21.97 19.58 8.34
CA PRO A 80 21.68 20.73 9.18
C PRO A 80 21.77 22.04 8.39
N ASP A 81 20.90 22.99 8.72
CA ASP A 81 20.90 24.34 8.14
C ASP A 81 21.46 25.33 9.16
N ALA A 82 22.63 25.90 8.84
CA ALA A 82 23.32 26.83 9.71
C ALA A 82 22.54 28.12 9.96
N GLN A 83 21.76 28.60 8.98
CA GLN A 83 20.98 29.82 9.10
C GLN A 83 19.80 29.63 10.05
N LEU A 84 19.07 28.52 9.93
CA LEU A 84 17.99 28.17 10.86
C LEU A 84 18.54 27.92 12.27
N MET A 85 19.62 27.15 12.40
CA MET A 85 20.24 26.89 13.71
C MET A 85 20.71 28.18 14.39
N ALA A 86 21.29 29.13 13.63
CA ALA A 86 21.71 30.42 14.16
C ALA A 86 20.55 31.32 14.64
N ALA A 87 19.32 31.06 14.19
CA ALA A 87 18.12 31.74 14.69
C ALA A 87 17.62 31.16 16.02
N SER A 88 18.15 30.02 16.47
CA SER A 88 17.81 29.45 17.78
C SER A 88 18.31 30.34 18.92
N THR A 89 17.57 30.40 20.02
CA THR A 89 17.99 31.12 21.24
C THR A 89 18.74 30.23 22.22
N VAL A 90 19.01 28.97 21.85
CA VAL A 90 19.79 28.01 22.63
C VAL A 90 21.21 27.86 22.05
N PRO A 91 22.19 27.38 22.84
CA PRO A 91 23.51 27.05 22.31
C PRO A 91 23.45 26.13 21.08
N VAL A 92 24.32 26.39 20.10
CA VAL A 92 24.34 25.66 18.82
C VAL A 92 24.48 24.14 18.98
N GLY A 93 25.20 23.69 20.01
CA GLY A 93 25.31 22.25 20.32
C GLY A 93 23.98 21.62 20.70
N ILE A 94 23.11 22.34 21.40
CA ILE A 94 21.76 21.87 21.74
C ILE A 94 20.88 21.81 20.50
N ALA A 95 20.95 22.83 19.62
CA ALA A 95 20.22 22.84 18.37
C ALA A 95 20.68 21.70 17.43
N ALA A 96 21.98 21.41 17.36
CA ALA A 96 22.53 20.32 16.56
C ALA A 96 22.08 18.94 17.06
N GLU A 97 22.08 18.72 18.38
CA GLU A 97 21.59 17.47 18.96
C GLU A 97 20.07 17.31 18.77
N ALA A 98 19.30 18.39 18.96
CA ALA A 98 17.86 18.41 18.70
C ALA A 98 17.53 18.10 17.24
N HIS A 99 18.33 18.62 16.30
CA HIS A 99 18.25 18.27 14.88
C HIS A 99 18.45 16.78 14.65
N ALA A 100 19.42 16.16 15.30
CA ALA A 100 19.71 14.74 15.13
C ALA A 100 18.53 13.85 15.54
N TYR A 101 17.85 14.14 16.67
CA TYR A 101 16.63 13.41 17.05
C TYR A 101 15.53 13.52 15.99
N LEU A 102 15.28 14.72 15.47
CA LEU A 102 14.22 14.96 14.47
C LEU A 102 14.59 14.43 13.07
N ALA A 103 15.89 14.40 12.73
CA ALA A 103 16.38 13.85 11.47
C ALA A 103 16.23 12.31 11.44
N HIS A 104 16.50 11.64 12.56
CA HIS A 104 16.24 10.21 12.70
C HIS A 104 14.74 9.90 12.82
N GLY A 105 14.00 10.74 13.55
CA GLY A 105 12.54 10.68 13.71
C GLY A 105 12.08 9.52 14.57
N GLY A 106 10.75 9.36 14.69
CA GLY A 106 10.12 8.28 15.45
C GLY A 106 9.74 8.66 16.89
N PRO A 107 8.74 7.99 17.49
CA PRO A 107 8.18 8.42 18.78
C PRO A 107 9.19 8.32 19.93
N ALA A 108 10.06 7.30 19.89
CA ALA A 108 11.13 7.14 20.87
C ALA A 108 12.15 8.28 20.83
N ASN A 109 12.57 8.72 19.65
CA ASN A 109 13.47 9.87 19.52
C ASN A 109 12.78 11.18 19.92
N LEU A 110 11.48 11.34 19.64
CA LEU A 110 10.72 12.51 20.11
C LEU A 110 10.57 12.51 21.64
N GLU A 111 10.37 11.37 22.28
CA GLU A 111 10.39 11.27 23.75
C GLU A 111 11.76 11.70 24.30
N GLN A 112 12.86 11.18 23.74
CA GLN A 112 14.21 11.54 24.18
C GLN A 112 14.55 13.00 23.88
N LEU A 113 14.08 13.56 22.76
CA LEU A 113 14.21 14.99 22.45
C LEU A 113 13.54 15.85 23.53
N ALA A 114 12.33 15.50 23.94
CA ALA A 114 11.60 16.26 24.96
C ALA A 114 12.33 16.23 26.31
N ARG A 115 12.84 15.07 26.72
CA ARG A 115 13.67 14.91 27.93
C ARG A 115 14.97 15.70 27.81
N PHE A 116 15.67 15.58 26.67
CA PHE A 116 16.90 16.29 26.37
C PHE A 116 16.75 17.81 26.47
N LEU A 117 15.77 18.39 25.79
CA LEU A 117 15.53 19.83 25.80
C LEU A 117 15.06 20.31 27.18
N SER A 118 14.23 19.53 27.87
CA SER A 118 13.81 19.85 29.23
C SER A 118 15.00 19.90 30.18
N ASP A 119 15.85 18.87 30.17
CA ASP A 119 16.98 18.78 31.10
C ASP A 119 18.09 19.80 30.76
N THR A 120 18.37 20.01 29.47
CA THR A 120 19.49 20.88 29.06
C THR A 120 19.13 22.36 29.02
N VAL A 121 17.88 22.71 28.73
CA VAL A 121 17.45 24.12 28.60
C VAL A 121 16.69 24.58 29.83
N LEU A 122 15.83 23.73 30.40
CA LEU A 122 14.99 24.07 31.56
C LEU A 122 15.58 23.56 32.89
N LEU A 123 16.72 22.87 32.85
CA LEU A 123 17.44 22.34 34.02
C LEU A 123 16.58 21.40 34.88
N THR A 124 15.75 20.58 34.22
CA THR A 124 15.07 19.45 34.87
C THR A 124 16.02 18.25 35.06
N GLY A 125 15.49 17.06 35.35
CA GLY A 125 16.31 15.87 35.60
C GLY A 125 15.60 14.56 35.25
N HIS A 126 15.02 14.47 34.05
CA HIS A 126 14.34 13.28 33.57
C HIS A 126 15.31 12.18 33.08
N GLY A 127 16.52 12.56 32.67
CA GLY A 127 17.45 11.70 31.96
C GLY A 127 17.01 11.45 30.52
N PHE A 128 17.98 11.45 29.60
CA PHE A 128 17.76 11.22 28.18
C PHE A 128 18.85 10.31 27.59
N GLU A 129 18.47 9.52 26.59
CA GLU A 129 19.37 8.69 25.78
C GLU A 129 19.68 9.39 24.45
N PRO A 130 20.89 9.23 23.87
CA PRO A 130 21.28 9.90 22.62
C PRO A 130 20.37 9.52 21.43
N PRO A 131 20.36 10.32 20.35
CA PRO A 131 19.58 10.05 19.14
C PRO A 131 19.88 8.65 18.58
N ALA A 132 18.83 7.85 18.43
CA ALA A 132 18.94 6.51 17.87
C ALA A 132 18.68 6.55 16.36
N ALA A 133 19.62 6.00 15.57
CA ALA A 133 19.42 5.83 14.14
C ALA A 133 18.27 4.86 13.90
N ALA A 134 17.21 5.32 13.24
CA ALA A 134 16.09 4.46 12.90
C ALA A 134 16.37 3.71 11.59
N PRO A 135 16.29 2.36 11.57
CA PRO A 135 16.59 1.53 10.40
C PRO A 135 15.84 1.96 9.15
N SER A 136 16.41 1.73 7.96
CA SER A 136 15.78 2.04 6.67
C SER A 136 14.59 1.12 6.37
N TRP A 137 14.59 -0.09 6.94
CA TRP A 137 13.52 -1.07 6.90
C TRP A 137 13.44 -1.86 8.22
N GLY A 138 12.34 -2.58 8.43
CA GLY A 138 12.19 -3.46 9.59
C GLY A 138 10.75 -3.97 9.77
N PRO A 139 10.52 -4.89 10.71
CA PRO A 139 9.21 -5.44 10.96
C PRO A 139 8.30 -4.47 11.72
N LEU A 140 6.99 -4.57 11.48
CA LEU A 140 6.00 -4.05 12.42
C LEU A 140 5.82 -5.06 13.56
N GLU A 141 6.17 -4.67 14.79
CA GLU A 141 5.87 -5.49 15.96
C GLU A 141 4.35 -5.62 16.14
N ARG A 142 3.85 -6.86 16.08
CA ARG A 142 2.44 -7.18 16.32
C ARG A 142 2.30 -8.57 16.93
N THR A 143 1.20 -8.78 17.65
CA THR A 143 0.84 -10.11 18.14
C THR A 143 0.10 -10.86 17.03
N ALA A 144 0.79 -11.79 16.38
CA ALA A 144 0.19 -12.60 15.31
C ALA A 144 -0.90 -13.53 15.87
N ARG A 145 -2.01 -13.67 15.14
CA ARG A 145 -3.02 -14.70 15.43
C ARG A 145 -2.57 -16.05 14.91
N GLU A 146 -3.01 -17.12 15.58
CA GLU A 146 -2.83 -18.47 15.05
C GLU A 146 -3.77 -18.67 13.86
N VAL A 147 -3.19 -18.87 12.68
CA VAL A 147 -3.92 -19.07 11.43
C VAL A 147 -3.83 -20.54 11.03
N THR A 148 -4.98 -21.15 10.77
CA THR A 148 -5.07 -22.51 10.26
C THR A 148 -5.83 -22.51 8.94
N ALA A 149 -5.35 -23.27 7.97
CA ALA A 149 -5.99 -23.45 6.69
C ALA A 149 -6.56 -24.87 6.56
N PRO A 150 -7.71 -25.08 5.90
CA PRO A 150 -8.31 -26.41 5.76
C PRO A 150 -7.42 -27.45 5.09
N ASP A 151 -6.52 -27.01 4.21
CA ASP A 151 -5.52 -27.81 3.49
C ASP A 151 -4.15 -27.85 4.21
N GLY A 152 -4.03 -27.22 5.39
CA GLY A 152 -2.80 -27.12 6.16
C GLY A 152 -1.77 -26.13 5.60
N VAL A 153 -2.01 -25.52 4.44
CA VAL A 153 -1.09 -24.57 3.81
C VAL A 153 -1.48 -23.15 4.20
N VAL A 154 -0.60 -22.50 4.96
CA VAL A 154 -0.76 -21.09 5.36
C VAL A 154 0.28 -20.26 4.62
N PRO A 155 -0.09 -19.59 3.51
CA PRO A 155 0.85 -18.79 2.74
C PRO A 155 1.31 -17.55 3.50
N THR A 156 2.57 -17.16 3.33
CA THR A 156 3.13 -15.92 3.88
C THR A 156 2.87 -14.75 2.93
N VAL A 157 2.29 -13.68 3.44
CA VAL A 157 1.93 -12.47 2.69
C VAL A 157 2.75 -11.29 3.23
N ALA A 158 3.75 -10.82 2.48
CA ALA A 158 4.48 -9.63 2.86
C ALA A 158 3.60 -8.39 2.71
N VAL A 159 3.66 -7.45 3.65
CA VAL A 159 2.96 -6.16 3.57
C VAL A 159 3.98 -5.04 3.67
N LEU A 160 4.31 -4.42 2.53
CA LEU A 160 5.30 -3.36 2.42
C LEU A 160 4.63 -1.99 2.50
N TYR A 161 5.09 -1.17 3.45
CA TYR A 161 4.58 0.18 3.66
C TYR A 161 5.70 1.17 3.97
N TYR A 162 5.44 2.47 3.84
CA TYR A 162 6.49 3.47 4.03
C TYR A 162 6.97 3.54 5.50
N ARG A 163 8.30 3.60 5.67
CA ARG A 163 8.97 3.93 6.94
C ARG A 163 8.42 5.19 7.59
N ALA A 164 8.01 6.19 6.81
CA ALA A 164 7.39 7.40 7.34
C ALA A 164 6.12 7.13 8.17
N HIS A 165 5.29 6.16 7.77
CA HIS A 165 4.12 5.74 8.53
C HIS A 165 4.50 5.01 9.81
N HIS A 166 5.54 4.17 9.75
CA HIS A 166 6.06 3.50 10.95
C HIS A 166 6.59 4.51 11.96
N MET A 167 7.40 5.46 11.51
CA MET A 167 7.96 6.52 12.35
C MET A 167 6.90 7.45 12.93
N SER A 168 5.82 7.71 12.21
CA SER A 168 4.72 8.52 12.74
C SER A 168 3.76 7.76 13.65
N GLY A 169 3.90 6.44 13.79
CA GLY A 169 2.91 5.60 14.47
C GLY A 169 1.59 5.45 13.70
N ASN A 170 1.50 5.94 12.47
CA ASN A 170 0.35 5.80 11.59
C ASN A 170 0.34 4.41 10.93
N THR A 171 0.25 3.34 11.74
CA THR A 171 0.35 1.94 11.29
C THR A 171 -0.98 1.20 11.38
N ALA A 172 -2.06 1.85 11.85
CA ALA A 172 -3.37 1.24 12.04
C ALA A 172 -3.93 0.61 10.75
N PHE A 173 -3.75 1.26 9.60
CA PHE A 173 -4.20 0.71 8.32
C PHE A 173 -3.42 -0.56 7.91
N VAL A 174 -2.14 -0.65 8.27
CA VAL A 174 -1.31 -1.84 8.03
C VAL A 174 -1.78 -2.99 8.93
N ASP A 175 -2.06 -2.71 10.20
CA ASP A 175 -2.57 -3.73 11.12
C ASP A 175 -3.95 -4.25 10.70
N ALA A 176 -4.84 -3.37 10.22
CA ALA A 176 -6.14 -3.77 9.67
C ALA A 176 -6.00 -4.71 8.46
N LEU A 177 -5.07 -4.40 7.54
CA LEU A 177 -4.78 -5.29 6.41
C LEU A 177 -4.16 -6.61 6.86
N CYS A 178 -3.27 -6.60 7.85
CA CYS A 178 -2.72 -7.82 8.43
C CYS A 178 -3.80 -8.69 9.09
N GLY A 179 -4.75 -8.07 9.79
CA GLY A 179 -5.95 -8.75 10.31
C GLY A 179 -6.76 -9.41 9.19
N ALA A 180 -7.02 -8.69 8.11
CA ALA A 180 -7.75 -9.23 6.96
C ALA A 180 -7.01 -10.39 6.27
N ILE A 181 -5.67 -10.38 6.24
CA ILE A 181 -4.85 -11.49 5.73
C ILE A 181 -5.02 -12.74 6.60
N GLU A 182 -4.96 -12.58 7.92
CA GLU A 182 -5.19 -13.68 8.86
C GLU A 182 -6.60 -14.27 8.70
N ASP A 183 -7.62 -13.40 8.54
CA ASP A 183 -9.01 -13.83 8.32
C ASP A 183 -9.17 -14.57 6.97
N ALA A 184 -8.37 -14.22 5.96
CA ALA A 184 -8.31 -14.91 4.67
C ALA A 184 -7.51 -16.23 4.72
N GLY A 185 -6.86 -16.55 5.84
CA GLY A 185 -6.07 -17.77 6.03
C GLY A 185 -4.60 -17.64 5.64
N GLY A 186 -4.04 -16.43 5.57
CA GLY A 186 -2.62 -16.18 5.33
C GLY A 186 -1.87 -15.74 6.59
N ARG A 187 -0.53 -15.83 6.56
CA ARG A 187 0.36 -15.29 7.59
C ARG A 187 0.92 -13.94 7.14
N PRO A 188 0.55 -12.82 7.78
CA PRO A 188 1.09 -11.52 7.40
C PRO A 188 2.55 -11.35 7.85
N MET A 189 3.37 -10.74 7.00
CA MET A 189 4.74 -10.31 7.27
C MET A 189 4.87 -8.81 6.98
N PRO A 190 4.43 -7.94 7.90
CA PRO A 190 4.47 -6.49 7.70
C PRO A 190 5.88 -5.93 7.87
N LEU A 191 6.40 -5.29 6.82
CA LEU A 191 7.72 -4.65 6.81
C LEU A 191 7.59 -3.20 6.36
N TYR A 192 8.14 -2.27 7.15
CA TYR A 192 8.31 -0.90 6.69
C TYR A 192 9.57 -0.78 5.85
N VAL A 193 9.55 0.11 4.85
CA VAL A 193 10.69 0.37 3.97
C VAL A 193 10.78 1.86 3.64
N ALA A 194 11.98 2.40 3.51
CA ALA A 194 12.18 3.76 3.02
C ALA A 194 11.89 3.88 1.51
N SER A 195 12.32 2.87 0.74
CA SER A 195 12.19 2.81 -0.72
C SER A 195 12.40 1.39 -1.21
N LEU A 196 11.81 1.04 -2.37
CA LEU A 196 12.05 -0.23 -3.07
C LEU A 196 12.95 -0.09 -4.31
N ARG A 197 13.46 1.11 -4.62
CA ARG A 197 14.34 1.32 -5.78
C ARG A 197 15.76 0.75 -5.59
N ALA A 198 16.21 0.70 -4.35
CA ALA A 198 17.50 0.16 -3.95
C ALA A 198 17.33 -0.48 -2.56
N PRO A 199 16.56 -1.58 -2.47
CA PRO A 199 16.31 -2.23 -1.20
C PRO A 199 17.61 -2.83 -0.66
N GLU A 200 17.74 -2.84 0.66
CA GLU A 200 18.89 -3.48 1.30
C GLU A 200 18.87 -5.01 1.03
N PRO A 201 20.04 -5.65 0.84
CA PRO A 201 20.11 -7.09 0.61
C PRO A 201 19.38 -7.92 1.67
N GLU A 202 19.46 -7.50 2.93
CA GLU A 202 18.82 -8.15 4.07
C GLU A 202 17.29 -8.10 3.99
N LEU A 203 16.72 -7.00 3.48
CA LEU A 203 15.28 -6.90 3.20
C LEU A 203 14.87 -7.90 2.11
N ILE A 204 15.67 -8.05 1.06
CA ILE A 204 15.38 -9.01 -0.01
C ILE A 204 15.44 -10.44 0.52
N ASP A 205 16.42 -10.76 1.36
CA ASP A 205 16.52 -12.09 1.96
C ASP A 205 15.34 -12.41 2.89
N GLU A 206 14.85 -11.44 3.67
CA GLU A 206 13.64 -11.59 4.47
C GLU A 206 12.41 -11.83 3.57
N LEU A 207 12.30 -11.09 2.47
CA LEU A 207 11.19 -11.21 1.51
C LEU A 207 11.15 -12.56 0.78
N ARG A 208 12.24 -13.35 0.75
CA ARG A 208 12.23 -14.70 0.16
C ARG A 208 11.30 -15.67 0.89
N ALA A 209 10.92 -15.39 2.14
CA ALA A 209 9.97 -16.18 2.88
C ALA A 209 8.50 -15.92 2.47
N ALA A 210 8.25 -14.87 1.68
CA ALA A 210 6.91 -14.52 1.21
C ALA A 210 6.51 -15.37 0.00
N ASP A 211 5.23 -15.75 -0.06
CA ASP A 211 4.62 -16.35 -1.25
C ASP A 211 4.02 -15.30 -2.18
N VAL A 212 3.76 -14.10 -1.64
CA VAL A 212 3.15 -12.97 -2.30
C VAL A 212 3.52 -11.69 -1.55
N ILE A 213 3.62 -10.57 -2.27
CA ILE A 213 3.89 -9.26 -1.70
C ILE A 213 2.70 -8.35 -1.95
N ILE A 214 2.16 -7.74 -0.90
CA ILE A 214 1.31 -6.56 -1.00
C ILE A 214 2.19 -5.35 -0.73
N THR A 215 2.12 -4.33 -1.58
CA THR A 215 2.88 -3.09 -1.41
C THR A 215 1.98 -1.87 -1.53
N THR A 216 2.22 -0.89 -0.65
CA THR A 216 1.56 0.42 -0.65
C THR A 216 2.53 1.54 -1.02
N VAL A 217 3.77 1.20 -1.40
CA VAL A 217 4.80 2.20 -1.74
C VAL A 217 4.86 2.45 -3.25
N LEU A 218 5.48 3.55 -3.65
CA LEU A 218 5.68 3.89 -5.06
C LEU A 218 6.51 2.83 -5.81
N ALA A 219 6.53 2.97 -7.14
CA ALA A 219 7.30 2.11 -8.02
C ALA A 219 8.81 2.10 -7.72
N ALA A 220 9.40 0.92 -7.89
CA ALA A 220 10.79 0.58 -7.66
C ALA A 220 11.67 0.90 -8.88
N GLY A 221 11.14 0.80 -10.10
CA GLY A 221 11.99 0.80 -11.30
C GLY A 221 12.62 2.13 -11.70
N GLY A 222 12.10 3.28 -11.28
CA GLY A 222 12.73 4.57 -11.61
C GLY A 222 11.97 5.82 -11.20
N THR A 223 12.56 7.00 -11.48
CA THR A 223 11.97 8.34 -11.25
C THR A 223 11.36 8.97 -12.50
N LYS A 224 11.62 8.41 -13.69
CA LYS A 224 11.24 8.99 -14.99
C LYS A 224 10.48 7.97 -15.85
N PRO A 225 9.21 7.67 -15.52
CA PRO A 225 8.40 6.72 -16.30
C PRO A 225 8.19 7.19 -17.74
N ALA A 226 8.14 8.50 -17.96
CA ALA A 226 7.96 9.10 -19.28
C ALA A 226 9.08 8.77 -20.29
N THR A 227 10.26 8.36 -19.83
CA THR A 227 11.37 7.96 -20.70
C THR A 227 11.45 6.46 -20.92
N ALA A 228 10.68 5.65 -20.19
CA ALA A 228 10.69 4.18 -20.23
C ALA A 228 9.40 3.60 -20.86
N SER A 229 8.67 4.43 -21.61
CA SER A 229 7.52 4.00 -22.42
C SER A 229 7.97 3.61 -23.82
N ALA A 230 7.14 2.83 -24.52
CA ALA A 230 7.38 2.38 -25.89
C ALA A 230 8.05 3.42 -26.81
N GLY A 231 9.26 3.10 -27.29
CA GLY A 231 10.10 3.99 -28.11
C GLY A 231 11.08 4.85 -27.32
N GLY A 232 11.10 4.72 -25.99
CA GLY A 232 12.07 5.31 -25.06
C GLY A 232 13.18 4.33 -24.66
N ASP A 233 13.82 4.62 -23.53
CA ASP A 233 14.89 3.85 -22.91
C ASP A 233 14.32 2.91 -21.84
N ASP A 234 13.63 1.85 -22.28
CA ASP A 234 13.00 0.85 -21.39
C ASP A 234 14.05 0.16 -20.49
N GLU A 235 15.33 0.08 -20.91
CA GLU A 235 16.44 -0.47 -20.11
C GLU A 235 16.77 0.38 -18.87
N SER A 236 16.27 1.63 -18.81
CA SER A 236 16.45 2.53 -17.65
C SER A 236 15.49 2.26 -16.49
N TRP A 237 14.49 1.38 -16.68
CA TRP A 237 13.51 1.00 -15.64
C TRP A 237 13.84 -0.39 -15.08
N ASP A 238 14.35 -0.44 -13.84
CA ASP A 238 14.80 -1.69 -13.23
C ASP A 238 14.07 -1.98 -11.90
N ALA A 239 12.99 -2.75 -11.97
CA ALA A 239 12.30 -3.28 -10.79
C ALA A 239 13.03 -4.50 -10.17
N GLY A 240 14.22 -4.86 -10.67
CA GLY A 240 14.84 -6.18 -10.60
C GLY A 240 15.05 -6.76 -9.22
N ALA A 241 15.12 -5.94 -8.18
CA ALA A 241 15.22 -6.42 -6.81
C ALA A 241 13.98 -7.24 -6.37
N LEU A 242 12.79 -6.87 -6.84
CA LEU A 242 11.56 -7.64 -6.57
C LEU A 242 11.35 -8.77 -7.59
N THR A 243 11.76 -8.57 -8.85
CA THR A 243 11.63 -9.59 -9.90
C THR A 243 12.37 -10.87 -9.55
N GLY A 244 13.55 -10.77 -8.91
CA GLY A 244 14.34 -11.92 -8.48
C GLY A 244 13.71 -12.77 -7.37
N LEU A 245 12.62 -12.31 -6.74
CA LEU A 245 11.86 -13.09 -5.76
C LEU A 245 10.90 -14.08 -6.42
N ASP A 246 10.55 -13.86 -7.70
CA ASP A 246 9.59 -14.68 -8.45
C ASP A 246 8.30 -14.92 -7.66
N VAL A 247 7.66 -13.87 -7.14
CA VAL A 247 6.36 -13.94 -6.45
C VAL A 247 5.42 -12.85 -6.96
N PRO A 248 4.09 -13.03 -6.88
CA PRO A 248 3.16 -11.99 -7.28
C PRO A 248 3.34 -10.76 -6.38
N VAL A 249 3.41 -9.58 -6.99
CA VAL A 249 3.47 -8.28 -6.29
C VAL A 249 2.18 -7.53 -6.57
N LEU A 250 1.39 -7.28 -5.53
CA LEU A 250 0.10 -6.63 -5.60
C LEU A 250 0.19 -5.20 -5.06
N GLN A 251 -0.28 -4.24 -5.83
CA GLN A 251 -0.38 -2.86 -5.39
C GLN A 251 -1.72 -2.67 -4.67
N ALA A 252 -1.66 -2.36 -3.37
CA ALA A 252 -2.82 -1.99 -2.57
C ALA A 252 -2.86 -0.47 -2.44
N LEU A 253 -3.98 0.15 -2.81
CA LEU A 253 -4.05 1.59 -2.96
C LEU A 253 -4.40 2.26 -1.61
N CYS A 254 -3.60 3.25 -1.23
CA CYS A 254 -3.81 4.11 -0.08
C CYS A 254 -4.11 5.51 -0.60
N LEU A 255 -5.39 5.84 -0.81
CA LEU A 255 -5.76 7.07 -1.52
C LEU A 255 -5.45 8.32 -0.71
N THR A 256 -5.08 9.38 -1.42
CA THR A 256 -4.69 10.65 -0.80
C THR A 256 -5.87 11.57 -0.46
N GLY A 257 -7.09 11.15 -0.82
CA GLY A 257 -8.36 11.78 -0.43
C GLY A 257 -9.13 10.96 0.60
N SER A 258 -10.26 11.51 1.06
CA SER A 258 -11.12 10.85 2.05
C SER A 258 -11.92 9.70 1.44
N ARG A 259 -12.43 8.81 2.30
CA ARG A 259 -13.33 7.73 1.89
C ARG A 259 -14.66 8.27 1.35
N ALA A 260 -15.16 9.36 1.92
CA ALA A 260 -16.40 9.99 1.46
C ALA A 260 -16.26 10.53 0.04
N ASP A 261 -15.15 11.24 -0.25
CA ASP A 261 -14.87 11.74 -1.61
C ASP A 261 -14.74 10.59 -2.62
N TRP A 262 -14.22 9.44 -2.18
CA TRP A 262 -14.11 8.26 -3.03
C TRP A 262 -15.47 7.64 -3.37
N GLU A 263 -16.36 7.51 -2.39
CA GLU A 263 -17.71 6.95 -2.60
C GLU A 263 -18.59 7.84 -3.47
N GLU A 264 -18.42 9.15 -3.38
CA GLU A 264 -19.19 10.12 -4.18
C GLU A 264 -18.65 10.29 -5.62
N ASN A 265 -17.46 9.74 -5.92
CA ASN A 265 -16.77 9.96 -7.19
C ASN A 265 -16.81 8.73 -8.11
N ASP A 266 -17.57 8.85 -9.21
CA ASP A 266 -17.67 7.83 -10.26
C ASP A 266 -16.32 7.57 -11.00
N GLU A 267 -15.36 8.51 -10.96
CA GLU A 267 -14.02 8.33 -11.55
C GLU A 267 -13.11 7.43 -10.68
N GLY A 268 -13.48 7.22 -9.41
CA GLY A 268 -12.86 6.26 -8.50
C GLY A 268 -11.48 6.65 -7.93
N VAL A 269 -10.60 7.38 -8.63
CA VAL A 269 -9.31 7.83 -8.06
C VAL A 269 -8.92 9.22 -8.57
N SER A 270 -8.19 9.97 -7.75
CA SER A 270 -7.64 11.27 -8.19
C SER A 270 -6.61 11.10 -9.31
N PRO A 271 -6.38 12.11 -10.18
CA PRO A 271 -5.32 12.03 -11.20
C PRO A 271 -3.92 11.77 -10.64
N LEU A 272 -3.65 12.27 -9.42
CA LEU A 272 -2.39 12.03 -8.72
C LEU A 272 -2.25 10.56 -8.32
N ASP A 273 -3.31 9.97 -7.76
CA ASP A 273 -3.31 8.56 -7.33
C ASP A 273 -3.32 7.61 -8.54
N ALA A 274 -4.04 7.95 -9.60
CA ALA A 274 -4.01 7.20 -10.86
C ALA A 274 -2.59 7.13 -11.44
N ALA A 275 -1.86 8.25 -11.45
CA ALA A 275 -0.49 8.27 -11.93
C ALA A 275 0.46 7.51 -10.98
N SER A 276 0.43 7.83 -9.69
CA SER A 276 1.46 7.41 -8.73
C SER A 276 1.24 6.01 -8.15
N GLN A 277 0.00 5.55 -8.06
CA GLN A 277 -0.36 4.26 -7.45
C GLN A 277 -0.89 3.23 -8.45
N ILE A 278 -1.20 3.61 -9.70
CA ILE A 278 -1.68 2.68 -10.74
C ILE A 278 -0.71 2.67 -11.92
N ALA A 279 -0.72 3.72 -12.73
CA ALA A 279 -0.03 3.74 -14.02
C ALA A 279 1.49 3.54 -13.89
N VAL A 280 2.13 4.19 -12.91
CA VAL A 280 3.59 4.05 -12.72
C VAL A 280 3.96 2.69 -12.10
N PRO A 281 3.27 2.18 -11.06
CA PRO A 281 3.43 0.82 -10.56
C PRO A 281 3.21 -0.30 -11.60
N GLU A 282 2.40 -0.09 -12.64
CA GLU A 282 2.25 -1.07 -13.74
C GLU A 282 3.56 -1.32 -14.49
N PHE A 283 4.47 -0.33 -14.58
CA PHE A 283 5.80 -0.52 -15.19
C PHE A 283 6.68 -1.48 -14.39
N ASP A 284 6.43 -1.65 -13.08
CA ASP A 284 7.10 -2.67 -12.25
C ASP A 284 6.49 -4.07 -12.44
N GLY A 285 5.44 -4.23 -13.26
CA GLY A 285 4.70 -5.48 -13.40
C GLY A 285 3.80 -5.82 -12.21
N ARG A 286 3.46 -4.84 -11.37
CA ARG A 286 2.60 -5.05 -10.19
C ARG A 286 1.15 -5.26 -10.61
N LEU A 287 0.47 -6.16 -9.91
CA LEU A 287 -0.96 -6.40 -10.06
C LEU A 287 -1.74 -5.34 -9.28
N ILE A 288 -2.48 -4.49 -9.97
CA ILE A 288 -3.28 -3.43 -9.34
C ILE A 288 -4.53 -4.06 -8.70
N THR A 289 -4.77 -3.74 -7.42
CA THR A 289 -5.91 -4.26 -6.66
C THR A 289 -7.01 -3.20 -6.48
N VAL A 290 -7.32 -2.80 -5.25
CA VAL A 290 -8.36 -1.81 -4.92
C VAL A 290 -7.86 -0.85 -3.85
N PRO A 291 -8.47 0.35 -3.73
CA PRO A 291 -8.36 1.19 -2.53
C PRO A 291 -8.76 0.42 -1.29
N PHE A 292 -7.89 0.39 -0.29
CA PHE A 292 -8.21 -0.19 1.02
C PHE A 292 -8.00 0.77 2.18
N SER A 293 -7.29 1.89 1.97
CA SER A 293 -7.17 2.93 2.97
C SER A 293 -7.27 4.31 2.33
N PHE A 294 -7.73 5.27 3.13
CA PHE A 294 -8.05 6.63 2.73
C PHE A 294 -7.42 7.61 3.70
N LYS A 295 -7.02 8.77 3.18
CA LYS A 295 -6.41 9.82 3.99
C LYS A 295 -7.51 10.65 4.63
N GLU A 296 -7.62 10.53 5.95
CA GLU A 296 -8.57 11.28 6.78
C GLU A 296 -7.84 12.31 7.63
N ILE A 297 -8.55 13.35 8.06
CA ILE A 297 -8.08 14.30 9.06
C ILE A 297 -8.73 13.94 10.40
N ASP A 298 -7.91 13.71 11.42
CA ASP A 298 -8.42 13.41 12.76
C ASP A 298 -8.84 14.67 13.53
N GLU A 299 -9.34 14.49 14.76
CA GLU A 299 -9.83 15.57 15.63
C GLU A 299 -8.73 16.60 15.99
N ASP A 300 -7.45 16.20 15.93
CA ASP A 300 -6.30 17.08 16.16
C ASP A 300 -5.84 17.81 14.88
N GLY A 301 -6.54 17.61 13.75
CA GLY A 301 -6.19 18.19 12.46
C GLY A 301 -4.99 17.52 11.79
N LEU A 302 -4.62 16.31 12.21
CA LEU A 302 -3.52 15.55 11.64
C LEU A 302 -4.01 14.53 10.61
N PRO A 303 -3.28 14.36 9.49
CA PRO A 303 -3.62 13.34 8.50
C PRO A 303 -3.28 11.93 9.00
N ALA A 304 -4.24 11.03 8.91
CA ALA A 304 -4.10 9.61 9.20
C ALA A 304 -4.61 8.76 8.02
N TYR A 305 -4.05 7.57 7.83
CA TYR A 305 -4.60 6.62 6.87
C TYR A 305 -5.55 5.68 7.60
N VAL A 306 -6.81 5.67 7.19
CA VAL A 306 -7.87 4.86 7.79
C VAL A 306 -8.24 3.76 6.80
N ALA A 307 -8.17 2.50 7.25
CA ALA A 307 -8.52 1.37 6.41
C ALA A 307 -10.04 1.17 6.33
N ASP A 308 -10.54 0.82 5.14
CA ASP A 308 -11.86 0.24 4.95
C ASP A 308 -11.76 -1.29 5.14
N PRO A 309 -12.44 -1.88 6.15
CA PRO A 309 -12.32 -3.31 6.45
C PRO A 309 -12.74 -4.24 5.31
N GLU A 310 -13.79 -3.88 4.56
CA GLU A 310 -14.30 -4.75 3.49
C GLU A 310 -13.34 -4.71 2.30
N ARG A 311 -12.80 -3.54 1.98
CA ARG A 311 -11.78 -3.40 0.94
C ARG A 311 -10.45 -4.06 1.34
N ALA A 312 -10.05 -3.97 2.60
CA ALA A 312 -8.89 -4.70 3.12
C ALA A 312 -9.07 -6.22 2.96
N ALA A 313 -10.27 -6.75 3.22
CA ALA A 313 -10.61 -8.14 2.96
C ALA A 313 -10.54 -8.51 1.47
N ARG A 314 -10.91 -7.60 0.56
CA ARG A 314 -10.74 -7.79 -0.89
C ARG A 314 -9.26 -7.90 -1.30
N VAL A 315 -8.40 -7.02 -0.79
CA VAL A 315 -6.95 -7.06 -1.06
C VAL A 315 -6.35 -8.34 -0.50
N ALA A 316 -6.61 -8.63 0.77
CA ALA A 316 -6.12 -9.82 1.46
C ALA A 316 -6.55 -11.12 0.77
N GLY A 317 -7.85 -11.24 0.42
CA GLY A 317 -8.39 -12.41 -0.27
C GLY A 317 -7.77 -12.61 -1.65
N THR A 318 -7.50 -11.54 -2.38
CA THR A 318 -6.78 -11.60 -3.67
C THR A 318 -5.35 -12.07 -3.47
N ALA A 319 -4.61 -11.49 -2.52
CA ALA A 319 -3.22 -11.86 -2.23
C ALA A 319 -3.09 -13.33 -1.80
N VAL A 320 -3.92 -13.80 -0.85
CA VAL A 320 -3.89 -15.19 -0.38
C VAL A 320 -4.24 -16.16 -1.51
N ARG A 321 -5.20 -15.83 -2.39
CA ARG A 321 -5.50 -16.68 -3.56
C ARG A 321 -4.32 -16.77 -4.53
N HIS A 322 -3.65 -15.65 -4.81
CA HIS A 322 -2.44 -15.64 -5.64
C HIS A 322 -1.31 -16.46 -5.01
N ALA A 323 -1.07 -16.29 -3.71
CA ALA A 323 -0.05 -17.05 -2.98
C ALA A 323 -0.30 -18.56 -3.04
N ARG A 324 -1.56 -18.98 -2.86
CA ARG A 324 -1.96 -20.40 -2.92
C ARG A 324 -1.65 -21.06 -4.26
N LEU A 325 -1.62 -20.33 -5.38
CA LEU A 325 -1.38 -20.92 -6.70
C LEU A 325 -0.05 -21.67 -6.80
N ARG A 326 0.96 -21.27 -6.02
CA ARG A 326 2.27 -21.94 -5.95
C ARG A 326 2.20 -23.28 -5.21
N HIS A 327 1.26 -23.41 -4.29
CA HIS A 327 1.11 -24.58 -3.41
C HIS A 327 0.12 -25.62 -3.95
N VAL A 328 -0.69 -25.27 -4.96
CA VAL A 328 -1.60 -26.20 -5.63
C VAL A 328 -0.88 -26.87 -6.80
N ALA A 329 -0.74 -28.19 -6.73
CA ALA A 329 -0.16 -28.99 -7.80
C ALA A 329 -0.96 -28.81 -9.11
N PRO A 330 -0.31 -28.86 -10.30
CA PRO A 330 -1.00 -28.70 -11.58
C PRO A 330 -2.25 -29.58 -11.74
N ALA A 331 -2.18 -30.86 -11.33
CA ALA A 331 -3.30 -31.80 -11.43
C ALA A 331 -4.53 -31.39 -10.59
N ASP A 332 -4.33 -30.68 -9.48
CA ASP A 332 -5.40 -30.20 -8.61
C ASP A 332 -5.86 -28.77 -8.96
N LYS A 333 -5.19 -28.12 -9.93
CA LYS A 333 -5.41 -26.71 -10.26
C LYS A 333 -6.57 -26.57 -11.24
N ARG A 334 -7.68 -26.02 -10.74
CA ARG A 334 -8.87 -25.74 -11.54
C ARG A 334 -8.75 -24.39 -12.23
N VAL A 335 -8.74 -24.39 -13.57
CA VAL A 335 -8.62 -23.20 -14.41
C VAL A 335 -9.91 -23.00 -15.19
N ALA A 336 -10.41 -21.76 -15.24
CA ALA A 336 -11.51 -21.38 -16.11
C ALA A 336 -10.98 -20.54 -17.28
N LEU A 337 -11.15 -21.02 -18.50
CA LEU A 337 -10.85 -20.27 -19.71
C LEU A 337 -12.13 -19.57 -20.19
N VAL A 338 -12.18 -18.24 -20.05
CA VAL A 338 -13.36 -17.44 -20.39
C VAL A 338 -13.15 -16.77 -21.74
N LEU A 339 -14.04 -17.04 -22.71
CA LEU A 339 -13.99 -16.44 -24.04
C LEU A 339 -14.95 -15.25 -24.12
N SER A 340 -14.48 -14.16 -24.73
CA SER A 340 -15.32 -12.99 -25.03
C SER A 340 -16.43 -13.37 -26.01
N ALA A 341 -17.62 -12.80 -25.83
CA ALA A 341 -18.74 -13.00 -26.73
C ALA A 341 -19.59 -11.73 -26.85
N TYR A 342 -18.97 -10.55 -26.90
CA TYR A 342 -19.71 -9.28 -27.04
C TYR A 342 -19.74 -8.79 -28.51
N PRO A 343 -20.92 -8.45 -29.07
CA PRO A 343 -22.27 -8.83 -28.60
C PRO A 343 -22.50 -10.35 -28.68
N THR A 344 -23.49 -10.88 -27.94
CA THR A 344 -23.73 -12.33 -27.64
C THR A 344 -24.05 -13.26 -28.81
N LYS A 345 -23.69 -12.88 -30.04
CA LYS A 345 -23.86 -13.69 -31.24
C LYS A 345 -22.81 -14.79 -31.33
N HIS A 346 -23.20 -15.95 -31.86
CA HIS A 346 -22.28 -17.07 -32.07
C HIS A 346 -21.05 -16.70 -32.93
N SER A 347 -21.22 -15.80 -33.91
CA SER A 347 -20.12 -15.29 -34.74
C SER A 347 -19.09 -14.44 -34.00
N ARG A 348 -19.32 -14.14 -32.71
CA ARG A 348 -18.46 -13.30 -31.87
C ARG A 348 -17.82 -14.05 -30.71
N ILE A 349 -18.05 -15.36 -30.59
CA ILE A 349 -17.40 -16.18 -29.56
C ILE A 349 -15.90 -16.19 -29.80
N GLY A 350 -15.12 -15.87 -28.76
CA GLY A 350 -13.68 -15.76 -28.83
C GLY A 350 -13.19 -14.57 -29.66
N ASN A 351 -14.01 -13.54 -29.89
CA ASN A 351 -13.57 -12.38 -30.67
C ASN A 351 -12.47 -11.60 -29.93
N ALA A 352 -11.24 -11.65 -30.45
CA ALA A 352 -10.07 -10.94 -29.94
C ALA A 352 -9.33 -10.28 -31.11
N VAL A 353 -8.86 -9.04 -30.90
CA VAL A 353 -8.22 -8.26 -31.96
C VAL A 353 -6.84 -8.83 -32.28
N GLY A 354 -6.65 -9.30 -33.51
CA GLY A 354 -5.35 -9.77 -34.00
C GLY A 354 -4.92 -11.15 -33.46
N LEU A 355 -5.82 -11.90 -32.82
CA LEU A 355 -5.54 -13.21 -32.24
C LEU A 355 -6.49 -14.27 -32.82
N ASP A 356 -5.93 -15.40 -33.25
CA ASP A 356 -6.71 -16.61 -33.54
C ASP A 356 -7.05 -17.29 -32.21
N THR A 357 -8.12 -16.83 -31.56
CA THR A 357 -8.52 -17.30 -30.22
C THR A 357 -8.80 -18.80 -30.17
N PRO A 358 -9.51 -19.42 -31.13
CA PRO A 358 -9.75 -20.86 -31.13
C PRO A 358 -8.44 -21.67 -31.17
N ALA A 359 -7.53 -21.34 -32.11
CA ALA A 359 -6.25 -22.04 -32.20
C ALA A 359 -5.38 -21.79 -30.96
N SER A 360 -5.36 -20.56 -30.45
CA SER A 360 -4.61 -20.19 -29.25
C SER A 360 -5.11 -20.92 -28.00
N ALA A 361 -6.42 -21.08 -27.86
CA ALA A 361 -7.03 -21.82 -26.76
C ALA A 361 -6.64 -23.30 -26.78
N VAL A 362 -6.69 -23.95 -27.96
CA VAL A 362 -6.25 -25.35 -28.11
C VAL A 362 -4.77 -25.51 -27.77
N GLU A 363 -3.91 -24.60 -28.23
CA GLU A 363 -2.47 -24.66 -27.92
C GLU A 363 -2.19 -24.43 -26.42
N LEU A 364 -2.91 -23.51 -25.79
CA LEU A 364 -2.85 -23.33 -24.33
C LEU A 364 -3.26 -24.60 -23.58
N LEU A 365 -4.36 -25.25 -23.98
CA LEU A 365 -4.83 -26.49 -23.34
C LEU A 365 -3.80 -27.62 -23.49
N ARG A 366 -3.18 -27.77 -24.66
CA ARG A 366 -2.09 -28.74 -24.88
C ARG A 366 -0.91 -28.46 -23.98
N ARG A 367 -0.51 -27.18 -23.89
CA ARG A 367 0.60 -26.77 -23.04
C ARG A 367 0.33 -27.05 -21.56
N LEU A 368 -0.86 -26.68 -21.06
CA LEU A 368 -1.24 -26.96 -19.68
C LEU A 368 -1.31 -28.46 -19.39
N ARG A 369 -1.85 -29.28 -20.30
CA ARG A 369 -1.85 -30.74 -20.14
C ARG A 369 -0.43 -31.31 -20.07
N ALA A 370 0.49 -30.81 -20.92
CA ALA A 370 1.90 -31.19 -20.88
C ALA A 370 2.60 -30.76 -19.56
N GLU A 371 2.13 -29.70 -18.92
CA GLU A 371 2.57 -29.26 -17.58
C GLU A 371 1.87 -30.01 -16.43
N GLY A 372 1.01 -31.00 -16.74
CA GLY A 372 0.39 -31.89 -15.76
C GLY A 372 -0.95 -31.41 -15.21
N TYR A 373 -1.60 -30.44 -15.86
CA TYR A 373 -2.97 -30.05 -15.50
C TYR A 373 -3.96 -31.14 -15.94
N ASP A 374 -4.93 -31.44 -15.07
CA ASP A 374 -5.97 -32.43 -15.33
C ASP A 374 -7.31 -31.74 -15.68
N PHE A 375 -7.80 -32.03 -16.88
CA PHE A 375 -9.10 -31.58 -17.36
C PHE A 375 -9.96 -32.77 -17.84
N GLY A 376 -9.58 -34.00 -17.50
CA GLY A 376 -10.21 -35.24 -17.97
C GLY A 376 -9.53 -35.87 -19.21
N PRO A 377 -10.14 -36.90 -19.80
CA PRO A 377 -9.64 -37.59 -20.99
C PRO A 377 -9.46 -36.62 -22.18
N GLU A 378 -8.38 -36.76 -22.96
CA GLU A 378 -8.10 -35.83 -24.07
C GLU A 378 -9.12 -35.94 -25.20
N GLU A 379 -9.67 -37.13 -25.39
CA GLU A 379 -10.69 -37.42 -26.39
C GLU A 379 -12.02 -36.74 -26.09
N GLU A 380 -12.24 -36.38 -24.82
CA GLU A 380 -13.44 -35.66 -24.37
C GLU A 380 -13.29 -34.13 -24.50
N ILE A 381 -12.10 -33.62 -24.82
CA ILE A 381 -11.83 -32.18 -24.96
C ILE A 381 -11.81 -31.82 -26.46
N PRO A 382 -12.86 -31.14 -26.98
CA PRO A 382 -12.98 -30.84 -28.41
C PRO A 382 -11.81 -30.01 -28.93
N GLY A 383 -11.28 -30.38 -30.10
CA GLY A 383 -10.13 -29.69 -30.72
C GLY A 383 -8.77 -30.05 -30.15
N LEU A 384 -8.67 -30.72 -28.99
CA LEU A 384 -7.38 -30.95 -28.32
C LEU A 384 -6.48 -31.94 -29.07
N VAL A 385 -7.03 -33.10 -29.44
CA VAL A 385 -6.28 -34.13 -30.18
C VAL A 385 -6.08 -33.74 -31.64
N SER A 386 -7.14 -33.24 -32.30
CA SER A 386 -7.13 -32.83 -33.71
C SER A 386 -6.26 -31.59 -33.97
N GLY A 387 -6.23 -30.66 -33.01
CA GLY A 387 -5.62 -29.35 -33.17
C GLY A 387 -6.52 -28.34 -33.87
N ASP A 388 -7.79 -28.71 -34.08
CA ASP A 388 -8.74 -27.86 -34.77
C ASP A 388 -9.49 -26.97 -33.76
N GLY A 389 -9.19 -25.67 -33.77
CA GLY A 389 -9.91 -24.68 -32.97
C GLY A 389 -11.39 -24.60 -33.32
N ASP A 390 -11.79 -24.93 -34.55
CA ASP A 390 -13.19 -24.88 -34.96
C ASP A 390 -14.02 -25.96 -34.24
N GLU A 391 -13.41 -27.10 -33.89
CA GLU A 391 -14.08 -28.13 -33.08
C GLU A 391 -14.40 -27.61 -31.68
N LEU A 392 -13.46 -26.88 -31.06
CA LEU A 392 -13.66 -26.25 -29.74
C LEU A 392 -14.81 -25.25 -29.77
N ILE A 393 -14.84 -24.35 -30.75
CA ILE A 393 -15.90 -23.34 -30.86
C ILE A 393 -17.26 -23.95 -31.16
N ARG A 394 -17.33 -24.93 -32.06
CA ARG A 394 -18.58 -25.66 -32.34
C ARG A 394 -19.13 -26.34 -31.09
N ALA A 395 -18.27 -27.01 -30.33
CA ALA A 395 -18.69 -27.67 -29.09
C ALA A 395 -19.19 -26.66 -28.03
N LEU A 396 -18.56 -25.50 -27.90
CA LEU A 396 -19.03 -24.43 -27.00
C LEU A 396 -20.40 -23.89 -27.42
N ILE A 397 -20.65 -23.72 -28.73
CA ILE A 397 -21.95 -23.30 -29.25
C ILE A 397 -23.02 -24.37 -28.96
N GLU A 398 -22.71 -25.63 -29.21
CA GLU A 398 -23.62 -26.76 -28.98
C GLU A 398 -23.97 -26.92 -27.49
N ALA A 399 -23.01 -26.68 -26.60
CA ALA A 399 -23.19 -26.74 -25.14
C ALA A 399 -24.12 -25.65 -24.58
N GLY A 400 -24.48 -24.63 -25.39
CA GLY A 400 -25.47 -23.61 -25.05
C GLY A 400 -24.87 -22.21 -24.89
N GLY A 401 -24.73 -21.50 -26.01
CA GLY A 401 -24.37 -20.08 -26.02
C GLY A 401 -25.49 -19.14 -25.54
N HIS A 402 -25.16 -17.85 -25.40
CA HIS A 402 -26.12 -16.81 -24.99
C HIS A 402 -26.85 -16.14 -26.17
N ASP A 403 -26.75 -16.70 -27.39
CA ASP A 403 -27.45 -16.18 -28.57
C ASP A 403 -28.91 -16.66 -28.57
N GLN A 404 -29.84 -15.78 -28.24
CA GLN A 404 -31.27 -16.11 -28.11
C GLN A 404 -31.89 -16.65 -29.40
N ASP A 405 -31.32 -16.33 -30.57
CA ASP A 405 -31.83 -16.84 -31.86
C ASP A 405 -31.56 -18.34 -32.03
N TRP A 406 -30.61 -18.89 -31.27
CA TRP A 406 -30.09 -20.26 -31.42
C TRP A 406 -30.11 -21.06 -30.12
N LEU A 407 -30.37 -20.43 -28.98
CA LEU A 407 -30.50 -21.09 -27.68
C LEU A 407 -31.84 -21.84 -27.60
N THR A 408 -31.78 -23.16 -27.67
CA THR A 408 -32.96 -24.02 -27.55
C THR A 408 -33.30 -24.34 -26.09
N GLU A 409 -34.58 -24.63 -25.80
CA GLU A 409 -35.01 -25.11 -24.49
C GLU A 409 -34.29 -26.42 -24.08
N GLU A 410 -33.97 -27.27 -25.05
CA GLU A 410 -33.26 -28.53 -24.83
C GLU A 410 -31.81 -28.29 -24.38
N GLN A 411 -31.10 -27.33 -24.97
CA GLN A 411 -29.76 -26.92 -24.52
C GLN A 411 -29.81 -26.33 -23.12
N LEU A 412 -30.79 -25.47 -22.83
CA LEU A 412 -30.99 -24.90 -21.49
C LEU A 412 -31.27 -26.00 -20.45
N ALA A 413 -32.12 -26.97 -20.80
CA ALA A 413 -32.48 -28.08 -19.91
C ALA A 413 -31.29 -29.02 -19.65
N ARG A 414 -30.42 -29.23 -20.65
CA ARG A 414 -29.23 -30.08 -20.56
C ARG A 414 -28.07 -29.44 -19.81
N ASN A 415 -28.08 -28.12 -19.57
CA ASN A 415 -26.99 -27.46 -18.87
C ASN A 415 -26.82 -28.05 -17.46
N PRO A 416 -25.65 -28.66 -17.15
CA PRO A 416 -25.40 -29.31 -15.87
C PRO A 416 -25.16 -28.28 -14.75
N VAL A 417 -24.77 -27.06 -15.10
CA VAL A 417 -24.51 -25.99 -14.13
C VAL A 417 -25.83 -25.27 -13.84
N ARG A 418 -26.40 -25.56 -12.67
CA ARG A 418 -27.60 -24.87 -12.16
C ARG A 418 -27.30 -24.26 -10.81
N ILE A 419 -27.50 -22.95 -10.69
CA ILE A 419 -27.34 -22.23 -9.43
C ILE A 419 -28.71 -22.13 -8.76
N PRO A 420 -28.92 -22.74 -7.57
CA PRO A 420 -30.17 -22.61 -6.85
C PRO A 420 -30.48 -21.14 -6.55
N ALA A 421 -31.73 -20.71 -6.76
CA ALA A 421 -32.12 -19.33 -6.51
C ALA A 421 -31.87 -18.89 -5.07
N ALA A 422 -31.96 -19.81 -4.09
CA ALA A 422 -31.64 -19.55 -2.70
C ALA A 422 -30.15 -19.23 -2.48
N ASP A 423 -29.25 -19.90 -3.20
CA ASP A 423 -27.81 -19.67 -3.12
C ASP A 423 -27.43 -18.35 -3.79
N TYR A 424 -27.98 -18.09 -4.98
CA TYR A 424 -27.82 -16.81 -5.67
C TYR A 424 -28.30 -15.65 -4.79
N LYS A 425 -29.51 -15.75 -4.20
CA LYS A 425 -30.05 -14.70 -3.33
C LYS A 425 -29.22 -14.51 -2.05
N ARG A 426 -28.72 -15.59 -1.47
CA ARG A 426 -27.84 -15.52 -0.29
C ARG A 426 -26.55 -14.77 -0.60
N TRP A 427 -25.94 -15.02 -1.75
CA TRP A 427 -24.76 -14.28 -2.21
C TRP A 427 -25.11 -12.84 -2.59
N TYR A 428 -26.18 -12.62 -3.36
CA TYR A 428 -26.59 -11.30 -3.81
C TYR A 428 -26.90 -10.36 -2.63
N ALA A 429 -27.47 -10.89 -1.55
CA ALA A 429 -27.74 -10.14 -0.32
C ALA A 429 -26.48 -9.68 0.44
N THR A 430 -25.28 -10.11 0.05
CA THR A 430 -24.02 -9.61 0.63
C THR A 430 -23.43 -8.43 -0.13
N LEU A 431 -24.03 -8.03 -1.26
CA LEU A 431 -23.59 -6.89 -2.05
C LEU A 431 -24.10 -5.58 -1.42
N PRO A 432 -23.43 -4.44 -1.68
CA PRO A 432 -23.97 -3.11 -1.38
C PRO A 432 -25.34 -2.89 -2.04
N ALA A 433 -26.08 -1.89 -1.55
CA ALA A 433 -27.44 -1.62 -2.02
C ALA A 433 -27.46 -0.82 -3.33
N GLU A 434 -26.49 0.07 -3.51
CA GLU A 434 -26.13 0.67 -4.80
C GLU A 434 -25.63 -0.36 -5.81
#